data_AF-A0A2Z4FQ81-F1
#
_entry.id   AF-A0A2Z4FQ81-F1
#
_cell.length_a   1.000
_cell.length_b   1.000
_cell.length_c   1.000
_cell.angle_alpha   90.00
_cell.angle_beta   90.00
_cell.angle_gamma   90.00
#
_symmetry.space_group_name_H-M   'P 1'
#
loop_
_entity.id
_entity.type
_entity.pdbx_description
1 polymer ?
#
loop_
_entity_poly.entity_id
_entity_poly.type
_entity_poly.pdbx_seq_one_letter_code
_entity_poly.pdbx_strand_id
1 'polypeptide(L)'
;MASFHTTRNKTGRGPLGCLIPLIASTILLAAGVTFISWFALDDGDLEPEPPASISKKSGVTKGLERTPSIPAIVQVIETEGFARFGEPESIELGTQSQVTHKFRRENQEIHVTIYTLKSAQDVDEKLHEMRDESSALTMGNRVITLDAPSENAQALLPPLADRLETYQKILNEE
;
A
#
# COMPACT_ATOMS: atom_id res chain seq x y z
N MET A 1 14.90 -13.52 74.50
CA MET A 1 15.64 -13.98 73.30
C MET A 1 15.25 -13.06 72.14
N ALA A 2 16.27 -12.49 71.46
CA ALA A 2 16.35 -11.93 70.09
C ALA A 2 15.07 -11.50 69.33
N SER A 3 15.00 -10.49 68.46
CA SER A 3 15.92 -9.50 67.90
C SER A 3 15.08 -8.50 67.09
N PHE A 4 15.60 -7.31 66.85
CA PHE A 4 15.10 -6.26 65.97
C PHE A 4 14.92 -6.73 64.51
N HIS A 5 13.94 -6.14 63.81
CA HIS A 5 14.16 -5.61 62.46
C HIS A 5 13.49 -4.23 62.32
N THR A 6 14.34 -3.22 62.18
CA THR A 6 14.03 -1.92 61.59
C THR A 6 14.28 -1.99 60.08
N THR A 7 13.49 -1.28 59.27
CA THR A 7 13.79 -0.63 57.96
C THR A 7 12.44 -0.29 57.29
N ARG A 8 11.98 0.96 57.25
CA ARG A 8 12.38 2.08 56.36
C ARG A 8 12.13 1.78 54.87
N ASN A 9 11.09 2.37 54.26
CA ASN A 9 11.22 3.50 53.32
C ASN A 9 9.96 3.79 52.45
N LYS A 10 9.82 5.09 52.18
CA LYS A 10 9.38 5.75 50.93
C LYS A 10 7.88 5.87 50.62
N THR A 11 7.39 7.07 50.92
CA THR A 11 6.64 7.92 49.98
C THR A 11 7.08 7.73 48.52
N GLY A 12 6.12 7.47 47.63
CA GLY A 12 6.39 7.42 46.19
C GLY A 12 5.10 7.62 45.42
N ARG A 13 4.85 8.88 45.06
CA ARG A 13 3.86 9.34 44.07
C ARG A 13 3.66 8.33 42.94
N GLY A 14 2.40 7.97 42.70
CA GLY A 14 2.03 7.14 41.55
C GLY A 14 2.49 7.78 40.22
N PRO A 15 2.77 6.97 39.19
CA PRO A 15 3.29 7.44 37.91
C PRO A 15 2.28 8.20 37.03
N LEU A 16 1.06 8.46 37.52
CA LEU A 16 0.01 9.16 36.78
C LEU A 16 0.13 10.70 36.83
N GLY A 17 1.18 11.26 37.46
CA GLY A 17 1.28 12.68 37.77
C GLY A 17 2.29 13.52 36.96
N CYS A 18 2.98 12.97 35.96
CA CYS A 18 4.06 13.69 35.24
C CYS A 18 3.95 13.73 33.71
N LEU A 19 2.87 13.23 33.10
CA LEU A 19 2.78 13.13 31.63
C LEU A 19 1.75 14.07 30.99
N ILE A 20 1.26 15.07 31.73
CA ILE A 20 0.30 16.05 31.20
C ILE A 20 0.96 17.36 30.71
N PRO A 21 2.12 17.85 31.20
CA PRO A 21 2.65 19.12 30.69
C PRO A 21 3.42 19.00 29.36
N LEU A 22 3.75 17.79 28.89
CA LEU A 22 4.55 17.62 27.66
C LEU A 22 3.75 17.69 26.36
N ILE A 23 2.41 17.60 26.41
CA ILE A 23 1.55 17.65 25.22
C ILE A 23 1.16 19.09 24.84
N ALA A 24 1.23 20.04 25.79
CA ALA A 24 0.81 21.42 25.55
C ALA A 24 1.82 22.26 24.75
N SER A 25 3.08 21.80 24.58
CA SER A 25 4.15 22.61 23.96
C SER A 25 4.30 22.39 22.45
N THR A 26 3.80 21.28 21.89
CA THR A 26 4.01 20.94 20.48
C THR A 26 2.93 21.49 19.53
N ILE A 27 1.77 21.92 20.05
CA ILE A 27 0.66 22.43 19.21
C ILE A 27 0.88 23.89 18.80
N LEU A 28 1.68 24.65 19.56
CA LEU A 28 1.89 26.08 19.30
C LEU A 28 2.90 26.38 18.18
N LEU A 29 3.72 25.41 17.76
CA LEU A 29 4.74 25.60 16.73
C LEU A 29 4.23 25.35 15.30
N ALA A 30 3.06 24.73 15.15
CA ALA A 30 2.45 24.46 13.83
C ALA A 30 1.59 25.61 13.29
N ALA A 31 1.20 26.58 14.13
CA ALA A 31 0.36 27.71 13.73
C ALA A 31 1.15 28.93 13.18
N GLY A 32 2.48 28.92 13.26
CA GLY A 32 3.32 30.05 12.83
C GLY A 32 3.76 30.06 11.36
N VAL A 33 3.65 28.92 10.65
CA VAL A 33 4.30 28.77 9.33
C VAL A 33 3.31 28.95 8.15
N THR A 34 2.00 28.96 8.40
CA THR A 34 0.99 29.10 7.34
C THR A 34 0.58 30.55 7.04
N PHE A 35 1.01 31.53 7.83
CA PHE A 35 0.58 32.94 7.66
C PHE A 35 1.54 33.84 6.86
N ILE A 36 2.77 33.41 6.56
CA ILE A 36 3.76 34.27 5.88
C ILE A 36 3.69 34.13 4.35
N SER A 37 3.11 33.06 3.81
CA SER A 37 3.13 32.82 2.36
C SER A 37 2.07 33.59 1.55
N TRP A 38 1.24 34.41 2.19
CA TRP A 38 0.15 35.12 1.50
C TRP A 38 0.26 36.65 1.47
N PHE A 39 1.25 37.24 2.16
CA PHE A 39 1.41 38.70 2.22
C PHE A 39 2.66 39.22 1.49
N ALA A 40 3.26 38.42 0.62
CA ALA A 40 4.28 38.87 -0.33
C ALA A 40 3.72 38.89 -1.77
N LEU A 41 2.65 39.67 -1.96
CA LEU A 41 2.57 40.57 -3.12
C LEU A 41 3.70 41.60 -2.89
N ASP A 42 4.46 42.06 -3.87
CA ASP A 42 4.00 42.82 -5.02
C ASP A 42 5.25 43.22 -5.84
N ASP A 43 5.02 43.73 -7.05
CA ASP A 43 5.97 44.34 -8.00
C ASP A 43 6.75 43.42 -8.94
N GLY A 44 6.21 43.29 -10.16
CA GLY A 44 6.92 42.69 -11.29
C GLY A 44 6.08 42.59 -12.55
N ASP A 45 5.59 43.74 -13.03
CA ASP A 45 5.07 44.01 -14.37
C ASP A 45 5.86 43.26 -15.47
N LEU A 46 5.26 42.25 -16.09
CA LEU A 46 5.69 41.67 -17.38
C LEU A 46 4.49 41.03 -18.09
N GLU A 47 4.24 41.51 -19.30
CA GLU A 47 3.13 41.20 -20.21
C GLU A 47 2.81 39.70 -20.40
N PRO A 48 1.53 39.34 -20.66
CA PRO A 48 1.17 37.98 -21.03
C PRO A 48 1.51 37.70 -22.50
N GLU A 49 2.66 37.07 -22.77
CA GLU A 49 2.83 36.31 -24.01
C GLU A 49 1.85 35.11 -23.98
N PRO A 50 0.93 34.96 -24.95
CA PRO A 50 0.10 33.76 -24.99
C PRO A 50 0.99 32.56 -25.30
N PRO A 51 1.00 31.49 -24.49
CA PRO A 51 1.72 30.28 -24.86
C PRO A 51 1.11 29.74 -26.16
N ALA A 52 1.97 29.64 -27.16
CA ALA A 52 1.68 29.06 -28.46
C ALA A 52 0.87 27.77 -28.30
N SER A 53 -0.27 27.76 -28.99
CA SER A 53 -1.19 26.65 -29.22
C SER A 53 -0.56 25.29 -28.94
N ILE A 54 -0.94 24.69 -27.81
CA ILE A 54 -0.69 23.27 -27.52
C ILE A 54 -1.37 22.51 -28.65
N SER A 55 -0.59 22.08 -29.63
CA SER A 55 -0.99 21.02 -30.54
C SER A 55 -1.12 19.78 -29.67
N LYS A 56 -2.31 19.58 -29.10
CA LYS A 56 -2.76 18.27 -28.63
C LYS A 56 -2.77 17.39 -29.86
N LYS A 57 -1.60 16.84 -30.17
CA LYS A 57 -1.50 15.59 -30.90
C LYS A 57 -2.11 14.57 -29.96
N SER A 58 -3.45 14.51 -29.99
CA SER A 58 -4.24 13.41 -29.51
C SER A 58 -3.88 12.24 -30.42
N GLY A 59 -2.70 11.68 -30.16
CA GLY A 59 -2.36 10.35 -30.57
C GLY A 59 -3.26 9.47 -29.72
N VAL A 60 -4.31 8.96 -30.33
CA VAL A 60 -5.01 7.78 -29.84
C VAL A 60 -3.95 6.69 -29.70
N THR A 61 -3.37 6.54 -28.51
CA THR A 61 -2.60 5.38 -28.13
C THR A 61 -3.58 4.22 -28.03
N LYS A 62 -3.61 3.38 -29.07
CA LYS A 62 -4.23 2.06 -28.99
C LYS A 62 -3.63 1.31 -27.78
N GLY A 63 -4.47 1.04 -26.78
CA GLY A 63 -4.29 0.03 -25.74
C GLY A 63 -2.96 0.05 -25.00
N LEU A 64 -2.70 1.09 -24.20
CA LEU A 64 -1.72 0.96 -23.13
C LEU A 64 -2.41 0.13 -22.04
N GLU A 65 -2.06 -1.16 -21.90
CA GLU A 65 -2.50 -1.91 -20.71
C GLU A 65 -2.08 -1.12 -19.48
N ARG A 66 -3.07 -0.67 -18.69
CA ARG A 66 -2.79 0.09 -17.49
C ARG A 66 -2.34 -0.91 -16.42
N THR A 67 -1.10 -0.76 -15.95
CA THR A 67 -0.64 -1.49 -14.77
C THR A 67 -1.23 -0.83 -13.51
N PRO A 68 -2.08 -1.53 -12.74
CA PRO A 68 -2.55 -1.02 -11.45
C PRO A 68 -1.43 -0.93 -10.41
N SER A 69 -1.57 0.00 -9.46
CA SER A 69 -0.64 0.12 -8.34
C SER A 69 -0.80 -1.04 -7.34
N ILE A 70 0.25 -1.36 -6.56
CA ILE A 70 0.18 -2.41 -5.52
C ILE A 70 -0.91 -2.07 -4.49
N PRO A 71 -0.98 -0.82 -3.97
CA PRO A 71 -2.04 -0.46 -3.03
C PRO A 71 -3.45 -0.66 -3.58
N ALA A 72 -3.67 -0.41 -4.87
CA ALA A 72 -5.00 -0.60 -5.48
C ALA A 72 -5.38 -2.08 -5.58
N ILE A 73 -4.45 -2.96 -5.99
CA ILE A 73 -4.66 -4.42 -5.99
C ILE A 73 -5.02 -4.90 -4.58
N VAL A 74 -4.27 -4.43 -3.58
CA VAL A 74 -4.51 -4.81 -2.19
C VAL A 74 -5.87 -4.31 -1.69
N GLN A 75 -6.27 -3.09 -2.07
CA GLN A 75 -7.56 -2.54 -1.70
C GLN A 75 -8.72 -3.38 -2.24
N VAL A 76 -8.62 -3.91 -3.47
CA VAL A 76 -9.63 -4.83 -4.03
C VAL A 76 -9.80 -6.05 -3.13
N ILE A 77 -8.71 -6.62 -2.62
CA ILE A 77 -8.76 -7.78 -1.70
C ILE A 77 -9.39 -7.38 -0.36
N GLU A 78 -9.01 -6.23 0.20
CA GLU A 78 -9.54 -5.74 1.48
C GLU A 78 -11.06 -5.48 1.41
N THR A 79 -11.59 -5.05 0.26
CA THR A 79 -13.04 -4.85 0.09
C THR A 79 -13.87 -6.14 0.19
N GLU A 80 -13.25 -7.32 0.05
CA GLU A 80 -13.90 -8.62 0.20
C GLU A 80 -13.99 -9.12 1.66
N GLY A 81 -13.69 -8.23 2.62
CA GLY A 81 -13.71 -8.54 4.05
C GLY A 81 -12.45 -9.25 4.54
N PHE A 82 -11.39 -9.28 3.74
CA PHE A 82 -10.09 -9.75 4.14
C PHE A 82 -9.32 -8.64 4.88
N ALA A 83 -8.77 -8.97 6.04
CA ALA A 83 -7.88 -8.09 6.78
C ALA A 83 -6.43 -8.49 6.54
N ARG A 84 -5.56 -7.52 6.22
CA ARG A 84 -4.12 -7.75 6.15
C ARG A 84 -3.58 -8.06 7.55
N PHE A 85 -2.66 -9.00 7.63
CA PHE A 85 -1.94 -9.28 8.87
C PHE A 85 -0.46 -9.59 8.59
N GLY A 86 0.40 -9.28 9.56
CA GLY A 86 1.84 -9.36 9.39
C GLY A 86 2.40 -8.27 8.47
N GLU A 87 3.73 -8.18 8.44
CA GLU A 87 4.43 -7.30 7.51
C GLU A 87 4.51 -7.94 6.13
N PRO A 88 4.41 -7.16 5.03
CA PRO A 88 4.65 -7.66 3.69
C PRO A 88 6.06 -8.20 3.54
N GLU A 89 6.21 -9.34 2.87
CA GLU A 89 7.51 -9.92 2.54
C GLU A 89 7.93 -9.42 1.16
N SER A 90 9.09 -8.78 1.04
CA SER A 90 9.57 -8.20 -0.22
C SER A 90 10.92 -8.79 -0.62
N ILE A 91 11.05 -9.18 -1.88
CA ILE A 91 12.27 -9.76 -2.45
C ILE A 91 12.58 -9.03 -3.76
N GLU A 92 13.81 -8.53 -3.91
CA GLU A 92 14.30 -7.95 -5.16
C GLU A 92 15.31 -8.91 -5.81
N LEU A 93 15.02 -9.32 -7.05
CA LEU A 93 15.80 -10.27 -7.83
C LEU A 93 16.12 -9.67 -9.20
N GLY A 94 17.06 -8.73 -9.24
CA GLY A 94 17.62 -8.18 -10.49
C GLY A 94 16.59 -7.51 -11.40
N THR A 95 15.95 -8.27 -12.28
CA THR A 95 14.90 -7.82 -13.21
C THR A 95 13.48 -7.98 -12.67
N GLN A 96 13.32 -8.65 -11.55
CA GLN A 96 12.05 -8.91 -10.89
C GLN A 96 12.05 -8.32 -9.49
N SER A 97 10.92 -7.78 -9.05
CA SER A 97 10.61 -7.62 -7.63
C SER A 97 9.36 -8.40 -7.27
N GLN A 98 9.31 -8.91 -6.05
CA GLN A 98 8.19 -9.68 -5.51
C GLN A 98 7.78 -9.06 -4.19
N VAL A 99 6.47 -8.90 -3.99
CA VAL A 99 5.91 -8.62 -2.66
C VAL A 99 4.79 -9.60 -2.34
N THR A 100 4.81 -10.16 -1.14
CA THR A 100 3.78 -11.07 -0.65
C THR A 100 3.02 -10.42 0.49
N HIS A 101 1.70 -10.34 0.35
CA HIS A 101 0.77 -9.85 1.35
C HIS A 101 -0.05 -11.01 1.90
N LYS A 102 -0.19 -11.07 3.23
CA LYS A 102 -0.99 -12.10 3.90
C LYS A 102 -2.30 -11.50 4.39
N PHE A 103 -3.39 -12.20 4.10
CA PHE A 103 -4.74 -11.77 4.46
C PHE A 103 -5.49 -12.86 5.18
N ARG A 104 -6.32 -12.44 6.12
CA ARG A 104 -7.16 -13.33 6.91
C ARG A 104 -8.60 -12.84 6.91
N ARG A 105 -9.52 -13.77 6.75
CA ARG A 105 -10.95 -13.57 6.93
C ARG A 105 -11.47 -14.73 7.75
N GLU A 106 -12.09 -14.44 8.90
CA GLU A 106 -12.52 -15.47 9.85
C GLU A 106 -11.34 -16.41 10.20
N ASN A 107 -11.46 -17.70 9.89
CA ASN A 107 -10.40 -18.71 10.09
C ASN A 107 -9.72 -19.13 8.78
N GLN A 108 -9.88 -18.35 7.71
CA GLN A 108 -9.31 -18.60 6.40
C GLN A 108 -8.17 -17.62 6.13
N GLU A 109 -7.08 -18.13 5.56
CA GLU A 109 -5.88 -17.38 5.24
C GLU A 109 -5.59 -17.51 3.74
N ILE A 110 -5.27 -16.38 3.12
CA ILE A 110 -4.82 -16.31 1.73
C ILE A 110 -3.54 -15.48 1.65
N HIS A 111 -2.63 -15.88 0.78
CA HIS A 111 -1.41 -15.14 0.46
C HIS A 111 -1.52 -14.63 -0.96
N VAL A 112 -1.21 -13.36 -1.15
CA VAL A 112 -1.18 -12.72 -2.47
C VAL A 112 0.23 -12.29 -2.76
N THR A 113 0.82 -12.90 -3.77
CA THR A 113 2.17 -12.58 -4.22
C THR A 113 2.09 -11.80 -5.53
N ILE A 114 2.72 -10.64 -5.56
CA ILE A 114 2.72 -9.73 -6.71
C ILE A 114 4.15 -9.63 -7.22
N TYR A 115 4.35 -10.18 -8.42
CA TYR A 115 5.59 -10.07 -9.18
C TYR A 115 5.52 -8.83 -10.07
N THR A 116 6.47 -7.91 -9.91
CA THR A 116 6.66 -6.77 -10.82
C THR A 116 7.86 -7.04 -11.71
N LEU A 117 7.63 -7.00 -13.02
CA LEU A 117 8.58 -7.45 -14.02
C LEU A 117 8.95 -6.29 -14.96
N LYS A 118 10.17 -6.33 -15.52
CA LYS A 118 10.71 -5.23 -16.34
C LYS A 118 10.25 -5.25 -17.79
N SER A 119 9.88 -6.42 -18.33
CA SER A 119 9.44 -6.56 -19.71
C SER A 119 8.19 -7.45 -19.84
N ALA A 120 7.46 -7.27 -20.93
CA ALA A 120 6.31 -8.12 -21.26
C ALA A 120 6.72 -9.59 -21.48
N GLN A 121 7.92 -9.83 -22.02
CA GLN A 121 8.46 -11.18 -22.16
C GLN A 121 8.63 -11.86 -20.80
N ASP A 122 9.15 -11.14 -19.80
CA ASP A 122 9.29 -11.68 -18.45
C ASP A 122 7.92 -11.99 -17.81
N VAL A 123 6.89 -11.17 -18.11
CA VAL A 123 5.50 -11.39 -17.66
C VAL A 123 4.95 -12.68 -18.25
N ASP A 124 5.09 -12.87 -19.57
CA ASP A 124 4.61 -14.07 -20.25
C ASP A 124 5.34 -15.32 -19.77
N GLU A 125 6.65 -15.24 -19.55
CA GLU A 125 7.46 -16.33 -18.99
C GLU A 125 7.00 -16.67 -17.57
N LYS A 126 6.84 -15.67 -16.71
CA LYS A 126 6.43 -15.88 -15.31
C LYS A 126 4.99 -16.39 -15.21
N LEU A 127 4.10 -15.91 -16.07
CA LEU A 127 2.73 -16.43 -16.15
C LEU A 127 2.71 -17.89 -16.62
N HIS A 128 3.58 -18.25 -17.57
CA HIS A 128 3.70 -19.63 -18.05
C HIS A 128 4.24 -20.56 -16.96
N GLU A 129 5.25 -20.12 -16.21
CA GLU A 129 5.79 -20.84 -15.04
C GLU A 129 4.70 -21.11 -14.00
N MET A 130 3.84 -20.12 -13.75
CA MET A 130 2.80 -20.18 -12.72
C MET A 130 1.47 -20.73 -13.22
N ARG A 131 1.36 -21.15 -14.49
CA ARG A 131 0.08 -21.56 -15.09
C ARG A 131 -0.47 -22.87 -14.50
N ASP A 132 0.40 -23.67 -13.89
CA ASP A 132 0.03 -24.86 -13.14
C ASP A 132 -0.53 -24.51 -11.74
N GLU A 133 -0.23 -23.31 -11.24
CA GLU A 133 -0.86 -22.72 -10.06
C GLU A 133 -2.14 -21.99 -10.51
N SER A 134 -3.27 -22.67 -10.39
CA SER A 134 -4.61 -22.29 -10.88
C SER A 134 -5.16 -20.88 -10.55
N SER A 135 -4.38 -20.00 -9.93
CA SER A 135 -4.77 -18.63 -9.54
C SER A 135 -3.76 -17.54 -9.94
N ALA A 136 -2.91 -17.79 -10.95
CA ALA A 136 -2.03 -16.78 -11.53
C ALA A 136 -2.74 -15.90 -12.57
N LEU A 137 -2.61 -14.59 -12.46
CA LEU A 137 -3.26 -13.60 -13.33
C LEU A 137 -2.33 -12.42 -13.69
N THR A 138 -2.51 -11.84 -14.87
CA THR A 138 -1.70 -10.70 -15.35
C THR A 138 -2.42 -9.37 -15.21
N MET A 139 -1.65 -8.34 -14.86
CA MET A 139 -2.13 -6.96 -14.74
C MET A 139 -1.05 -5.98 -15.24
N GLY A 140 -1.01 -5.74 -16.55
CA GLY A 140 0.07 -5.00 -17.19
C GLY A 140 1.42 -5.70 -16.98
N ASN A 141 2.43 -4.99 -16.46
CA ASN A 141 3.76 -5.57 -16.22
C ASN A 141 3.88 -6.39 -14.91
N ARG A 142 2.77 -6.98 -14.44
CA ARG A 142 2.70 -7.71 -13.17
C ARG A 142 2.03 -9.05 -13.34
N VAL A 143 2.54 -10.03 -12.60
CA VAL A 143 1.89 -11.32 -12.38
C VAL A 143 1.47 -11.39 -10.91
N ILE A 144 0.23 -11.74 -10.66
CA ILE A 144 -0.33 -11.89 -9.33
C ILE A 144 -0.65 -13.37 -9.14
N THR A 145 -0.15 -13.98 -8.07
CA THR A 145 -0.49 -15.34 -7.68
C THR A 145 -1.23 -15.32 -6.35
N LEU A 146 -2.24 -16.16 -6.24
CA LEU A 146 -3.03 -16.35 -5.03
C LEU A 146 -2.80 -17.76 -4.51
N ASP A 147 -2.43 -17.86 -3.24
CA ASP A 147 -2.24 -19.12 -2.52
C ASP A 147 -3.17 -19.15 -1.30
N ALA A 148 -3.70 -20.32 -0.99
CA ALA A 148 -4.45 -20.59 0.22
C ALA A 148 -3.72 -21.68 1.04
N PRO A 149 -2.97 -21.33 2.10
CA PRO A 149 -2.27 -22.31 2.94
C PRO A 149 -3.21 -23.28 3.69
N SER A 150 -4.52 -23.08 3.63
CA SER A 150 -5.53 -23.95 4.24
C SER A 150 -6.50 -24.47 3.17
N GLU A 151 -6.83 -25.76 3.20
CA GLU A 151 -7.73 -26.39 2.23
C GLU A 151 -9.10 -25.70 2.16
N ASN A 152 -9.62 -25.23 3.30
CA ASN A 152 -10.90 -24.50 3.37
C ASN A 152 -10.85 -23.12 2.71
N ALA A 153 -9.66 -22.52 2.53
CA ALA A 153 -9.49 -21.23 1.89
C ALA A 153 -9.31 -21.34 0.36
N GLN A 154 -9.04 -22.54 -0.17
CA GLN A 154 -8.89 -22.77 -1.61
C GLN A 154 -10.14 -22.36 -2.40
N ALA A 155 -11.32 -22.55 -1.81
CA ALA A 155 -12.61 -22.16 -2.41
C ALA A 155 -12.79 -20.63 -2.54
N LEU A 156 -11.97 -19.82 -1.87
CA LEU A 156 -12.01 -18.36 -1.93
C LEU A 156 -11.16 -17.80 -3.07
N LEU A 157 -10.21 -18.58 -3.61
CA LEU A 157 -9.29 -18.10 -4.63
C LEU A 157 -9.99 -17.78 -5.97
N PRO A 158 -10.88 -18.62 -6.51
CA PRO A 158 -11.53 -18.31 -7.80
C PRO A 158 -12.37 -17.03 -7.78
N PRO A 159 -13.26 -16.80 -6.78
CA PRO A 159 -14.00 -15.54 -6.70
C PRO A 159 -13.10 -14.30 -6.57
N LEU A 160 -11.95 -14.43 -5.90
CA LEU A 160 -11.01 -13.33 -5.75
C LEU A 160 -10.27 -13.04 -7.06
N ALA A 161 -9.85 -14.09 -7.78
CA ALA A 161 -9.26 -13.98 -9.10
C ALA A 161 -10.22 -13.29 -10.09
N ASP A 162 -11.49 -13.71 -10.14
CA ASP A 162 -12.52 -13.12 -11.00
C ASP A 162 -12.70 -11.60 -10.76
N ARG A 163 -12.60 -11.16 -9.51
CA ARG A 163 -12.71 -9.74 -9.15
C ARG A 163 -11.49 -8.95 -9.58
N LEU A 164 -10.31 -9.50 -9.39
CA LEU A 164 -9.05 -8.92 -9.85
C LEU A 164 -9.05 -8.80 -11.38
N GLU A 165 -9.52 -9.81 -12.11
CA GLU A 165 -9.73 -9.72 -13.55
C GLU A 165 -10.76 -8.65 -13.94
N THR A 166 -11.88 -8.56 -13.22
CA THR A 166 -12.91 -7.54 -13.46
C THR A 166 -12.34 -6.15 -13.28
N TYR A 167 -11.55 -5.93 -12.23
CA TYR A 167 -10.86 -4.68 -11.98
C TYR A 167 -9.90 -4.32 -13.14
N GLN A 168 -9.12 -5.29 -13.63
CA GLN A 168 -8.24 -5.06 -14.78
C GLN A 168 -9.03 -4.71 -16.06
N LYS A 169 -10.17 -5.38 -16.30
CA LYS A 169 -11.04 -5.08 -17.45
C LYS A 169 -11.55 -3.63 -17.39
N ILE A 170 -12.05 -3.20 -16.24
CA ILE A 170 -12.50 -1.82 -16.02
C ILE A 170 -11.38 -0.83 -16.33
N LEU A 171 -10.17 -1.07 -15.81
CA LEU A 171 -9.02 -0.19 -16.06
C LEU A 171 -8.62 -0.09 -17.53
N ASN A 172 -8.82 -1.15 -18.31
CA ASN A 172 -8.49 -1.20 -19.73
C ASN A 172 -9.59 -0.59 -20.63
N GLU A 173 -10.82 -0.45 -20.12
CA GLU A 173 -11.96 0.15 -20.82
C GLU A 173 -12.05 1.68 -20.65
N GLU A 174 -11.34 2.25 -19.66
CA GLU A 174 -11.19 3.70 -19.40
C GLU A 174 -9.97 4.36 -20.08
#